data_AF-A0AAE1NN92-F1
#
_entry.id   AF-A0AAE1NN92-F1
#
_cell.length_a   1.000
_cell.length_b   1.000
_cell.length_c   1.000
_cell.angle_alpha   90.00
_cell.angle_beta   90.00
_cell.angle_gamma   90.00
#
_symmetry.space_group_name_H-M   'P 1'
#
loop_
_entity.id
_entity.type
_entity.pdbx_description
1 polymer ?
#
loop_
_entity_poly.entity_id
_entity_poly.type
_entity_poly.pdbx_seq_one_letter_code
_entity_poly.pdbx_strand_id
1 'polypeptide(L)'
;MAGSFMRYFNNKIIKKKLSDIIKVGVGGAITFVSLNIYFQNDKFYDNLVMPVFRHLDPEMAHSLAVTAAKYKLIPQFKLEESKLLDPPIPAATLDMIKSSLEV
;
A
#
# COMPACT_ATOMS: atom_id res chain seq x y z
N MET A 1 5.76 9.81 44.87
CA MET A 1 4.67 10.50 44.15
C MET A 1 4.26 9.78 42.84
N ALA A 2 4.25 8.43 42.79
CA ALA A 2 3.85 7.69 41.57
C ALA A 2 2.48 7.00 41.70
N GLY A 3 1.98 6.79 42.93
CA GLY A 3 0.78 6.01 43.19
C GLY A 3 -0.56 6.70 42.87
N SER A 4 -0.60 8.03 42.74
CA SER A 4 -1.84 8.76 42.46
C SER A 4 -2.30 8.67 40.99
N PHE A 5 -1.37 8.52 40.05
CA PHE A 5 -1.70 8.48 38.62
C PHE A 5 -2.34 7.14 38.21
N MET A 6 -1.86 6.04 38.79
CA MET A 6 -2.35 4.68 38.50
C MET A 6 -3.83 4.47 38.89
N ARG A 7 -4.32 5.21 39.89
CA ARG A 7 -5.71 5.09 40.38
C ARG A 7 -6.73 5.77 39.45
N TYR A 8 -6.28 6.71 38.60
CA TYR A 8 -7.16 7.45 37.68
C TYR A 8 -7.67 6.55 36.54
N PHE A 9 -6.83 5.63 36.05
CA PHE A 9 -7.18 4.71 34.95
C PHE A 9 -8.18 3.62 35.32
N ASN A 10 -8.34 3.30 36.62
CA ASN A 10 -9.28 2.25 37.02
C ASN A 10 -10.74 2.72 37.08
N ASN A 11 -11.02 4.00 36.76
CA ASN A 11 -12.36 4.55 36.81
C ASN A 11 -13.17 4.20 35.55
N LYS A 12 -14.39 3.65 35.72
CA LYS A 12 -15.24 3.11 34.64
C LYS A 12 -15.59 4.16 33.58
N ILE A 13 -15.70 5.44 33.97
CA ILE A 13 -16.02 6.56 33.08
C ILE A 13 -14.83 6.90 32.15
N ILE A 14 -13.60 6.88 32.69
CA ILE A 14 -12.39 7.20 31.93
C ILE A 14 -12.09 6.10 30.92
N LYS A 15 -12.28 4.83 31.30
CA LYS A 15 -12.16 3.70 30.37
C LYS A 15 -13.11 3.80 29.18
N LYS A 16 -14.36 4.22 29.41
CA LYS A 16 -15.35 4.46 28.34
C LYS A 16 -14.95 5.62 27.42
N LYS A 17 -14.58 6.77 27.99
CA LYS A 17 -14.14 7.93 27.21
C LYS A 17 -12.90 7.62 26.37
N LEU A 18 -11.94 6.87 26.92
CA LEU A 18 -10.76 6.43 26.18
C LEU A 18 -11.13 5.49 25.03
N SER A 19 -12.06 4.54 25.26
CA SER A 19 -12.56 3.67 24.19
C SER A 19 -13.23 4.47 23.07
N ASP A 20 -14.00 5.50 23.39
CA ASP A 20 -14.68 6.33 22.38
C ASP A 20 -13.68 7.16 21.58
N ILE A 21 -12.65 7.73 22.22
CA ILE A 21 -11.57 8.43 21.53
C ILE A 21 -10.81 7.49 20.60
N ILE A 22 -10.50 6.27 21.06
CA ILE A 22 -9.82 5.27 20.23
C ILE A 22 -10.69 4.88 19.04
N LYS A 23 -12.00 4.67 19.21
CA LYS A 23 -12.90 4.36 18.10
C LYS A 23 -12.93 5.44 17.04
N VAL A 24 -13.05 6.71 17.45
CA VAL A 24 -13.06 7.85 16.52
C VAL A 24 -11.69 8.03 15.86
N GLY A 25 -10.60 7.88 16.62
CA GLY A 25 -9.23 7.97 16.11
C GLY A 25 -8.92 6.87 15.09
N VAL A 26 -9.32 5.62 15.36
CA VAL A 26 -9.18 4.50 14.44
C VAL A 26 -10.01 4.73 13.18
N GLY A 27 -11.25 5.19 13.30
CA GLY A 27 -12.07 5.55 12.14
C GLY A 27 -11.43 6.63 11.27
N GLY A 28 -10.97 7.72 11.88
CA GLY A 28 -10.27 8.80 11.18
C GLY A 28 -8.98 8.34 10.52
N ALA A 29 -8.19 7.49 11.19
CA ALA A 29 -6.97 6.91 10.63
C ALA A 29 -7.28 6.03 9.43
N ILE A 30 -8.28 5.15 9.50
CA ILE A 30 -8.69 4.29 8.38
C ILE A 30 -9.12 5.15 7.19
N THR A 31 -9.96 6.16 7.40
CA THR A 31 -10.39 7.07 6.34
C THR A 31 -9.22 7.83 5.72
N PHE A 32 -8.30 8.34 6.55
CA PHE A 32 -7.11 9.04 6.08
C PHE A 32 -6.20 8.14 5.24
N VAL A 33 -5.94 6.92 5.70
CA VAL A 33 -5.15 5.91 4.96
C VAL A 33 -5.83 5.58 3.63
N SER A 34 -7.14 5.34 3.65
CA SER A 34 -7.92 4.98 2.46
C SER A 34 -7.91 6.10 1.41
N LEU A 35 -8.07 7.35 1.84
CA LEU A 35 -7.97 8.53 0.98
C LEU A 35 -6.57 8.66 0.37
N ASN A 36 -5.51 8.53 1.18
CA ASN A 36 -4.14 8.65 0.66
C ASN A 36 -3.78 7.53 -0.32
N ILE A 37 -4.29 6.31 -0.11
CA ILE A 37 -4.15 5.20 -1.05
C ILE A 37 -4.89 5.51 -2.36
N TYR A 38 -6.11 6.06 -2.29
CA TYR A 38 -6.89 6.42 -3.48
C TYR A 38 -6.23 7.53 -4.31
N PHE A 39 -5.68 8.55 -3.66
CA PHE A 39 -4.97 9.65 -4.32
C PHE A 39 -3.55 9.30 -4.77
N GLN A 40 -3.06 8.09 -4.47
CA GLN A 40 -1.77 7.58 -4.93
C GLN A 40 -0.61 8.55 -4.61
N ASN A 41 -0.62 9.12 -3.40
CA ASN A 41 0.42 10.04 -2.98
C ASN A 41 1.71 9.26 -2.71
N ASP A 42 2.67 9.34 -3.63
CA ASP A 42 3.96 8.64 -3.54
C ASP A 42 4.66 8.87 -2.20
N LYS A 43 4.54 10.09 -1.63
CA LYS A 43 5.14 10.42 -0.33
C LYS A 43 4.53 9.62 0.82
N PHE A 44 3.24 9.27 0.75
CA PHE A 44 2.59 8.45 1.77
C PHE A 44 3.04 6.99 1.65
N TYR A 45 3.18 6.51 0.42
CA TYR A 45 3.64 5.14 0.17
C TYR A 45 5.09 4.96 0.64
N ASP A 46 5.98 5.88 0.29
CA ASP A 46 7.40 5.80 0.64
C ASP A 46 7.67 5.97 2.14
N ASN A 47 7.00 6.92 2.79
CA ASN A 47 7.29 7.21 4.20
C ASN A 47 6.51 6.34 5.18
N LEU A 48 5.40 5.73 4.77
CA LEU A 48 4.49 5.07 5.71
C LEU A 48 4.19 3.61 5.31
N VAL A 49 3.91 3.34 4.04
CA VAL A 49 3.60 1.98 3.58
C VAL A 49 4.87 1.13 3.47
N MET A 50 5.90 1.62 2.77
CA MET A 50 7.18 0.94 2.58
C MET A 50 7.89 0.50 3.87
N PRO A 51 8.05 1.36 4.91
CA PRO A 51 8.70 0.93 6.15
C PRO A 51 7.86 -0.09 6.92
N VAL A 52 6.53 -0.04 6.86
CA VAL A 52 5.65 -1.05 7.45
C VAL A 52 5.84 -2.39 6.74
N PHE A 53 5.78 -2.39 5.40
CA PHE A 53 6.01 -3.58 4.59
C PHE A 53 7.40 -4.18 4.77
N ARG A 54 8.43 -3.36 5.03
CA ARG A 54 9.80 -3.83 5.29
C ARG A 54 9.94 -4.59 6.62
N HIS A 55 9.05 -4.34 7.59
CA HIS A 55 9.03 -5.08 8.86
C HIS A 55 8.15 -6.33 8.81
N LEU A 56 7.33 -6.49 7.76
CA LEU A 56 6.56 -7.69 7.52
C LEU A 56 7.43 -8.76 6.86
N ASP A 57 7.18 -10.01 7.25
CA ASP A 57 7.78 -11.16 6.58
C ASP A 57 7.39 -11.16 5.09
N PRO A 58 8.32 -11.43 4.16
CA PRO A 58 8.06 -11.40 2.73
C PRO A 58 6.87 -12.28 2.29
N GLU A 59 6.61 -13.40 2.98
CA GLU A 59 5.45 -14.25 2.67
C GLU A 59 4.12 -13.56 3.01
N MET A 60 4.08 -12.87 4.16
CA MET A 60 2.90 -12.10 4.55
C MET A 60 2.69 -10.89 3.64
N ALA A 61 3.78 -10.20 3.27
CA ALA A 61 3.73 -9.08 2.34
C ALA A 61 3.17 -9.50 0.97
N HIS A 62 3.61 -10.64 0.44
CA HIS A 62 3.12 -11.15 -0.83
C HIS A 62 1.63 -11.53 -0.76
N SER A 63 1.21 -12.25 0.27
CA SER A 63 -0.20 -12.62 0.46
C SER A 63 -1.11 -11.38 0.61
N LEU A 64 -0.63 -10.35 1.32
CA LEU A 64 -1.29 -9.05 1.42
C LEU A 64 -1.41 -8.36 0.07
N ALA A 65 -0.34 -8.35 -0.73
CA ALA A 65 -0.35 -7.75 -2.06
C ALA A 65 -1.33 -8.45 -3.00
N VAL A 66 -1.34 -9.79 -3.01
CA VAL A 66 -2.30 -10.59 -3.80
C VAL A 66 -3.73 -10.30 -3.36
N THR A 67 -3.96 -10.17 -2.06
CA THR A 67 -5.29 -9.87 -1.51
C THR A 67 -5.71 -8.44 -1.86
N ALA A 68 -4.81 -7.46 -1.72
CA ALA A 68 -5.06 -6.07 -2.09
C ALA A 68 -5.36 -5.93 -3.61
N ALA A 69 -4.64 -6.69 -4.44
CA ALA A 69 -4.91 -6.76 -5.88
C ALA A 69 -6.30 -7.34 -6.17
N LYS A 70 -6.69 -8.43 -5.48
CA LYS A 70 -8.04 -9.03 -5.62
C LYS A 70 -9.16 -8.05 -5.28
N TYR A 71 -8.98 -7.24 -4.24
CA TYR A 71 -9.97 -6.23 -3.84
C TYR A 71 -9.86 -4.91 -4.62
N LYS A 72 -9.05 -4.84 -5.69
CA LYS A 72 -8.79 -3.61 -6.48
C LYS A 72 -8.38 -2.41 -5.61
N LEU A 73 -7.74 -2.66 -4.48
CA LEU A 73 -7.19 -1.62 -3.60
C LEU A 73 -5.91 -1.01 -4.17
N ILE A 74 -5.32 -1.66 -5.17
CA ILE A 74 -4.16 -1.16 -5.90
C ILE A 74 -4.65 -0.38 -7.12
N PRO A 75 -4.51 0.96 -7.14
CA PRO A 75 -4.85 1.76 -8.32
C PRO A 75 -3.96 1.34 -9.49
N GLN A 76 -4.55 1.30 -10.69
CA GLN A 76 -3.79 1.00 -11.90
C GLN A 76 -2.82 2.15 -12.16
N PHE A 77 -1.52 1.90 -11.96
CA PHE A 77 -0.49 2.86 -12.29
C PHE A 77 -0.45 2.98 -13.81
N LYS A 78 -0.95 4.09 -14.34
CA LYS A 78 -0.74 4.44 -15.74
C LYS A 78 0.71 4.91 -15.83
N LEU A 79 1.63 3.96 -16.00
CA LEU A 79 2.99 4.28 -16.38
C LEU A 79 2.83 4.99 -17.73
N GLU A 80 3.07 6.30 -17.76
CA GLU A 80 3.30 6.99 -19.03
C GLU A 80 4.54 6.31 -19.60
N GLU A 81 4.32 5.39 -20.55
CA GLU A 81 5.39 4.71 -21.25
C GLU A 81 6.28 5.80 -21.84
N SER A 82 7.43 6.02 -21.20
CA SER A 82 8.47 6.82 -21.81
C SER A 82 8.76 6.12 -23.13
N LYS A 83 8.55 6.82 -24.25
CA LYS A 83 8.77 6.35 -25.63
C LYS A 83 10.20 5.86 -25.94
N LEU A 84 11.00 5.64 -24.91
CA LEU A 84 12.40 5.22 -24.91
C LEU A 84 12.57 3.79 -24.40
N LEU A 85 11.48 3.09 -24.03
CA LEU A 85 11.49 1.67 -23.64
C LEU A 85 10.77 0.77 -24.65
N ASP A 86 10.75 1.15 -25.93
CA ASP A 86 10.80 0.13 -26.96
C ASP A 86 12.22 -0.43 -26.91
N PRO A 87 12.48 -1.68 -26.45
CA PRO A 87 13.67 -2.32 -26.98
C PRO A 87 13.46 -2.29 -28.49
N PRO A 88 14.36 -1.69 -29.29
CA PRO A 88 14.28 -1.92 -30.71
C PRO A 88 14.46 -3.43 -30.84
N ILE A 89 13.37 -4.17 -31.02
CA ILE A 89 13.43 -5.44 -31.71
C ILE A 89 14.00 -4.99 -33.05
N PRO A 90 15.29 -5.27 -33.34
CA PRO A 90 15.88 -4.79 -34.57
C PRO A 90 14.94 -5.23 -35.69
N ALA A 91 14.56 -4.36 -36.62
CA ALA A 91 13.67 -4.75 -37.71
C ALA A 91 14.16 -6.04 -38.42
N ALA A 92 15.47 -6.31 -38.36
CA ALA A 92 16.12 -7.55 -38.73
C ALA A 92 15.52 -8.83 -38.10
N THR A 93 15.08 -8.83 -36.83
CA THR A 93 14.47 -10.03 -36.22
C THR A 93 13.08 -10.32 -36.76
N LEU A 94 12.31 -9.30 -37.18
CA LEU A 94 11.03 -9.51 -37.84
C LEU A 94 11.20 -10.09 -39.24
N ASP A 95 12.27 -9.71 -39.95
CA ASP A 95 12.59 -10.27 -41.27
C ASP A 95 13.07 -11.72 -41.15
N MET A 96 13.85 -12.07 -40.13
CA MET A 96 14.26 -13.46 -39.87
C MET A 96 13.09 -14.37 -39.49
N ILE A 97 12.12 -13.85 -38.71
CA ILE A 97 10.92 -14.61 -38.32
C ILE A 97 9.98 -14.80 -39.52
N LYS A 98 9.80 -13.78 -40.36
CA LYS A 98 9.01 -13.92 -41.60
C LYS A 98 9.65 -14.89 -42.58
N SER A 99 10.98 -14.83 -42.76
CA SER A 99 11.73 -15.78 -43.58
C SER A 99 11.67 -17.22 -43.06
N SER A 100 11.46 -17.44 -41.75
CA SER A 100 11.32 -18.79 -41.18
C SER A 100 9.88 -19.33 -41.27
N LEU A 101 8.90 -18.49 -41.57
CA LEU A 101 7.48 -18.86 -41.74
C LEU A 101 7.06 -18.99 -43.22
N GLU A 102 7.87 -18.50 -44.16
CA GLU A 102 7.66 -18.66 -45.61
C GLU A 102 8.44 -19.82 -46.25
N VAL A 103 8.97 -20.76 -45.44
CA VAL A 103 9.58 -22.02 -45.90
C VAL A 103 8.67 -23.21 -45.60
#